data_AF-A0AAU6HHD1-F1
#
_entry.id   AF-A0AAU6HHD1-F1
#
_cell.length_a   1.000
_cell.length_b   1.000
_cell.length_c   1.000
_cell.angle_alpha   90.00
_cell.angle_beta   90.00
_cell.angle_gamma   90.00
#
_symmetry.space_group_name_H-M   'P 1'
#
loop_
_entity.id
_entity.type
_entity.pdbx_description
1 polymer ?
#
loop_
_entity_poly.entity_id
_entity_poly.type
_entity_poly.pdbx_seq_one_letter_code
_entity_poly.pdbx_strand_id
1 'polypeptide(L)'
;MNVAKDPLPRSLIPLPDESLPGFLLRLAHRLDLSPGQVARRTGLAHSPTGLAPASSLLMLESTPLNLFARSARVTPAAADSLTLRPYTDRYPALTHALVREGSTPRPRSVFPLWLLMAYSRYCPTCLAGDDTPIQRRHGGPWKREWRLAITFACLDHQVFLRNDCPRCRLPVFGGRGSRLTLLPAQHTPGLHPAQCRNPPSESSPAGSGICGHRLDSAEPPEVSLSPALAELQRRLMGLLTSEGQPERAFQRFADLQVAAALIQAGWPAAANLAPSEAQPALAAHNAPQAHPAPSPQQPLPSSGRPVTTAWSTPPGDAVATAALLAASEQLVTQDPFESRSALPQLLRYLPTRQDPRWGTTWRMLAHDASPSFRHQVEKVYQLRLHFDWIRQGAPTQSITKARSVHRLFAPLLTLKDHGFAAEHIPQFLPESWLAVFSDSFDRRTPRSRLLRRMLPIHLIQAVSNLNLLEAAEFLGVPLSWSTGRRPRLNTRQPPDHLRGQGARDALERLAQHIARQRKFDYQARRTLLTGWHLDDQTWNRICRQHRRLTGPRPGALTRECASALVWSRVTGSEYSLAPIFQPPISPLNRQLDAASPAMMFLWRWDHENPPFPDVLEALEALALQIIEAPTHAP
;
A
#
# COMPACT_ATOMS: atom_id res chain seq x y z
N MET A 1 -21.08 -21.43 -37.49
CA MET A 1 -22.02 -20.63 -38.32
C MET A 1 -22.91 -19.82 -37.38
N ASN A 2 -22.64 -18.52 -37.22
CA ASN A 2 -23.50 -17.61 -36.45
C ASN A 2 -24.63 -17.15 -37.38
N VAL A 3 -25.83 -17.69 -37.20
CA VAL A 3 -27.04 -17.11 -37.79
C VAL A 3 -27.14 -15.68 -37.28
N ALA A 4 -27.07 -14.70 -38.18
CA ALA A 4 -27.37 -13.32 -37.85
C ALA A 4 -28.80 -13.31 -37.29
N LYS A 5 -28.95 -13.06 -35.98
CA LYS A 5 -30.28 -12.97 -35.37
C LYS A 5 -30.87 -11.63 -35.75
N ASP A 6 -32.03 -11.66 -36.39
CA ASP A 6 -32.76 -10.46 -36.77
C ASP A 6 -32.94 -9.53 -35.56
N PRO A 7 -32.93 -8.19 -35.76
CA PRO A 7 -33.21 -7.24 -34.70
C PRO A 7 -34.54 -7.54 -34.02
N LEU A 8 -34.62 -7.31 -32.71
CA LEU A 8 -35.87 -7.45 -31.98
C LEU A 8 -36.94 -6.52 -32.59
N PRO A 9 -38.22 -6.95 -32.65
CA PRO A 9 -39.27 -6.19 -33.31
C PRO A 9 -39.58 -4.87 -32.62
N ARG A 10 -39.34 -4.80 -31.30
CA ARG A 10 -39.45 -3.58 -30.49
C ARG A 10 -38.24 -3.50 -29.57
N SER A 11 -37.79 -2.28 -29.27
CA SER A 11 -36.76 -2.02 -28.28
C SER A 11 -37.11 -0.84 -27.36
N LEU A 12 -36.16 -0.45 -26.52
CA LEU A 12 -36.20 0.66 -25.59
C LEU A 12 -35.00 1.58 -25.82
N ILE A 13 -35.16 2.85 -25.45
CA ILE A 13 -34.04 3.76 -25.25
C ILE A 13 -33.51 3.52 -23.83
N PRO A 14 -32.20 3.27 -23.63
CA PRO A 14 -31.61 3.20 -22.31
C PRO A 14 -31.90 4.45 -21.50
N LEU A 15 -32.30 4.28 -20.24
CA LEU A 15 -32.48 5.41 -19.31
C LEU A 15 -31.13 5.91 -18.78
N PRO A 16 -31.08 7.14 -18.22
CA PRO A 16 -29.86 7.66 -17.59
C PRO A 16 -29.31 6.71 -16.52
N ASP A 17 -28.01 6.41 -16.63
CA ASP A 17 -27.26 5.44 -15.81
C ASP A 17 -27.88 4.04 -15.73
N GLU A 18 -28.74 3.64 -16.67
CA GLU A 18 -29.35 2.31 -16.64
C GLU A 18 -28.31 1.19 -16.79
N SER A 19 -28.46 0.15 -15.98
CA SER A 19 -27.62 -1.04 -16.02
C SER A 19 -28.13 -2.08 -17.01
N LEU A 20 -27.22 -2.92 -17.51
CA LEU A 20 -27.54 -4.01 -18.43
C LEU A 20 -28.66 -4.91 -17.90
N PRO A 21 -28.68 -5.35 -16.62
CA PRO A 21 -29.82 -6.08 -16.06
C PRO A 21 -31.12 -5.27 -16.10
N GLY A 22 -31.08 -3.99 -15.75
CA GLY A 22 -32.26 -3.11 -15.76
C GLY A 22 -32.89 -3.02 -17.15
N PHE A 23 -32.05 -2.73 -18.14
CA PHE A 23 -32.46 -2.66 -19.53
C PHE A 23 -33.03 -3.99 -20.02
N LEU A 24 -32.38 -5.11 -19.68
CA LEU A 24 -32.85 -6.46 -20.01
C LEU A 24 -34.22 -6.76 -19.41
N LEU A 25 -34.45 -6.40 -18.15
CA LEU A 25 -35.73 -6.60 -17.47
C LEU A 25 -36.83 -5.77 -18.13
N ARG A 26 -36.58 -4.50 -18.42
CA ARG A 26 -37.54 -3.60 -19.08
C ARG A 26 -37.86 -4.05 -20.49
N LEU A 27 -36.85 -4.47 -21.26
CA LEU A 27 -37.02 -4.97 -22.61
C LEU A 27 -37.77 -6.30 -22.63
N ALA A 28 -37.47 -7.21 -21.71
CA ALA A 28 -38.17 -8.48 -21.56
C ALA A 28 -39.65 -8.27 -21.23
N HIS A 29 -39.95 -7.39 -20.28
CA HIS A 29 -41.32 -7.04 -19.93
C HIS A 29 -42.07 -6.38 -21.09
N ARG A 30 -41.43 -5.48 -21.86
CA ARG A 30 -42.04 -4.86 -23.05
C ARG A 30 -42.37 -5.86 -24.16
N LEU A 31 -41.56 -6.90 -24.30
CA LEU A 31 -41.71 -7.94 -25.33
C LEU A 31 -42.56 -9.13 -24.88
N ASP A 32 -43.02 -9.13 -23.63
CA ASP A 32 -43.66 -10.29 -22.97
C ASP A 32 -42.83 -11.58 -23.11
N LEU A 33 -41.52 -11.44 -22.88
CA LEU A 33 -40.56 -12.53 -22.91
C LEU A 33 -39.90 -12.67 -21.53
N SER A 34 -39.34 -13.85 -21.26
CA SER A 34 -38.44 -14.02 -20.11
C SER A 34 -37.09 -13.32 -20.38
N PRO A 35 -36.41 -12.80 -19.34
CA PRO A 35 -35.09 -12.18 -19.50
C PRO A 35 -34.06 -13.08 -20.20
N GLY A 36 -34.09 -14.39 -19.94
CA GLY A 36 -33.22 -15.37 -20.58
C GLY A 36 -33.53 -15.55 -22.08
N GLN A 37 -34.79 -15.45 -22.50
CA GLN A 37 -35.14 -15.44 -23.93
C GLN A 37 -34.58 -14.20 -24.63
N VAL A 38 -34.72 -13.02 -24.01
CA VAL A 38 -34.13 -11.78 -24.55
C VAL A 38 -32.61 -11.90 -24.59
N ALA A 39 -31.96 -12.32 -23.51
CA ALA A 39 -30.51 -12.50 -23.45
C ALA A 39 -29.97 -13.45 -24.53
N ARG A 40 -30.67 -14.55 -24.83
CA ARG A 40 -30.31 -15.43 -25.94
C ARG A 40 -30.48 -14.74 -27.29
N ARG A 41 -31.57 -14.01 -27.51
CA ARG A 41 -31.85 -13.31 -28.77
C ARG A 41 -30.86 -12.18 -29.03
N THR A 42 -30.36 -11.53 -27.99
CA THR A 42 -29.37 -10.44 -28.08
C THR A 42 -27.92 -10.92 -27.98
N GLY A 43 -27.66 -12.23 -27.91
CA GLY A 43 -26.30 -12.77 -27.86
C GLY A 43 -25.58 -12.62 -26.52
N LEU A 44 -26.30 -12.30 -25.43
CA LEU A 44 -25.73 -12.25 -24.07
C LEU A 44 -25.61 -13.63 -23.43
N ALA A 45 -26.41 -14.60 -23.88
CA ALA A 45 -26.38 -15.97 -23.41
C ALA A 45 -26.09 -16.94 -24.58
N HIS A 46 -25.01 -17.73 -24.44
CA HIS A 46 -24.53 -18.66 -25.47
C HIS A 46 -24.81 -20.14 -25.12
N SER A 47 -25.16 -20.44 -23.88
CA SER A 47 -25.43 -21.82 -23.41
C SER A 47 -26.88 -22.24 -23.71
N PRO A 48 -27.16 -23.55 -23.92
CA PRO A 48 -28.53 -24.08 -23.98
C PRO A 48 -29.37 -23.77 -22.73
N THR A 49 -28.73 -23.55 -21.57
CA THR A 49 -29.41 -23.08 -20.36
C THR A 49 -29.92 -21.65 -20.49
N GLY A 50 -29.42 -20.85 -21.43
CA GLY A 50 -29.84 -19.47 -21.68
C GLY A 50 -29.49 -18.46 -20.59
N LEU A 51 -28.56 -18.79 -19.68
CA LEU A 51 -28.15 -17.91 -18.60
C LEU A 51 -27.06 -16.94 -19.07
N ALA A 52 -27.31 -15.64 -18.95
CA ALA A 52 -26.27 -14.63 -19.15
C ALA A 52 -25.28 -14.63 -17.96
N PRO A 53 -23.96 -14.64 -18.21
CA PRO A 53 -22.96 -14.67 -17.15
C PRO A 53 -22.91 -13.35 -16.39
N ALA A 54 -22.58 -13.38 -15.09
CA ALA A 54 -22.45 -12.16 -14.28
C ALA A 54 -21.32 -11.23 -14.77
N SER A 55 -20.32 -11.77 -15.47
CA SER A 55 -19.25 -10.98 -16.09
C SER A 55 -19.75 -9.92 -17.07
N SER A 56 -20.93 -10.12 -17.68
CA SER A 56 -21.56 -9.13 -18.57
C SER A 56 -21.96 -7.84 -17.86
N LEU A 57 -22.03 -7.82 -16.51
CA LEU A 57 -22.16 -6.59 -15.74
C LEU A 57 -20.92 -5.69 -15.89
N LEU A 58 -19.74 -6.30 -16.02
CA LEU A 58 -18.47 -5.58 -16.07
C LEU A 58 -18.21 -5.00 -17.45
N MET A 59 -18.36 -5.83 -18.49
CA MET A 59 -18.04 -5.49 -19.87
C MET A 59 -18.71 -6.50 -20.82
N LEU A 60 -19.04 -6.04 -22.04
CA LEU A 60 -19.27 -6.90 -23.19
C LEU A 60 -18.05 -6.89 -24.12
N GLU A 61 -17.57 -8.06 -24.53
CA GLU A 61 -16.52 -8.17 -25.55
C GLU A 61 -17.03 -7.68 -26.91
N SER A 62 -16.13 -7.28 -27.82
CA SER A 62 -16.47 -6.62 -29.09
C SER A 62 -17.54 -7.36 -29.91
N THR A 63 -17.47 -8.69 -29.98
CA THR A 63 -18.46 -9.49 -30.74
C THR A 63 -19.82 -9.53 -30.05
N PRO A 64 -19.95 -9.96 -28.77
CA PRO A 64 -21.20 -9.84 -28.01
C PRO A 64 -21.78 -8.42 -27.94
N LEU A 65 -20.92 -7.39 -27.82
CA LEU A 65 -21.34 -5.98 -27.77
C LEU A 65 -22.02 -5.57 -29.06
N ASN A 66 -21.39 -5.83 -30.21
CA ASN A 66 -21.96 -5.49 -31.52
C ASN A 66 -23.24 -6.27 -31.81
N LEU A 67 -23.29 -7.55 -31.43
CA LEU A 67 -24.49 -8.36 -31.58
C LEU A 67 -25.63 -7.82 -30.71
N PHE A 68 -25.35 -7.54 -29.43
CA PHE A 68 -26.32 -6.95 -28.52
C PHE A 68 -26.82 -5.60 -29.03
N ALA A 69 -25.92 -4.70 -29.45
CA ALA A 69 -26.25 -3.39 -29.97
C ALA A 69 -27.19 -3.48 -31.18
N ARG A 70 -26.84 -4.31 -32.17
CA ARG A 70 -27.68 -4.56 -33.35
C ARG A 70 -29.03 -5.16 -32.99
N SER A 71 -29.06 -6.24 -32.20
CA SER A 71 -30.29 -6.95 -31.84
C SER A 71 -31.23 -6.11 -30.98
N ALA A 72 -30.68 -5.31 -30.05
CA ALA A 72 -31.44 -4.40 -29.20
C ALA A 72 -31.64 -3.01 -29.84
N ARG A 73 -31.22 -2.78 -31.08
CA ARG A 73 -31.36 -1.48 -31.79
C ARG A 73 -30.82 -0.28 -30.98
N VAL A 74 -29.70 -0.47 -30.30
CA VAL A 74 -28.96 0.59 -29.60
C VAL A 74 -27.58 0.75 -30.24
N THR A 75 -26.93 1.89 -30.03
CA THR A 75 -25.55 2.08 -30.51
C THR A 75 -24.59 1.24 -29.67
N PRO A 76 -23.42 0.84 -30.21
CA PRO A 76 -22.40 0.16 -29.41
C PRO A 76 -21.96 0.95 -28.18
N ALA A 77 -21.87 2.28 -28.28
CA ALA A 77 -21.53 3.16 -27.16
C ALA A 77 -22.62 3.15 -26.06
N ALA A 78 -23.90 3.17 -26.45
CA ALA A 78 -25.01 3.06 -25.50
C ALA A 78 -25.05 1.68 -24.84
N ALA A 79 -24.76 0.61 -25.59
CA ALA A 79 -24.67 -0.75 -25.05
C ALA A 79 -23.50 -0.90 -24.05
N ASP A 80 -22.33 -0.34 -24.36
CA ASP A 80 -21.17 -0.35 -23.47
C ASP A 80 -21.47 0.45 -22.18
N SER A 81 -22.20 1.56 -22.32
CA SER A 81 -22.70 2.39 -21.23
C SER A 81 -23.75 1.71 -20.36
N LEU A 82 -24.27 0.53 -20.70
CA LEU A 82 -25.09 -0.29 -19.79
C LEU A 82 -24.23 -1.13 -18.82
N THR A 83 -22.93 -1.24 -19.06
CA THR A 83 -21.97 -2.00 -18.24
C THR A 83 -21.18 -1.09 -17.30
N LEU A 84 -20.41 -1.69 -16.38
CA LEU A 84 -19.51 -0.94 -15.50
C LEU A 84 -18.22 -0.49 -16.18
N ARG A 85 -17.89 -0.97 -17.39
CA ARG A 85 -16.65 -0.67 -18.13
C ARG A 85 -16.24 0.81 -18.13
N PRO A 86 -17.17 1.79 -18.26
CA PRO A 86 -16.77 3.20 -18.24
C PRO A 86 -16.04 3.65 -16.96
N TYR A 87 -16.14 2.90 -15.86
CA TYR A 87 -15.44 3.19 -14.60
C TYR A 87 -14.07 2.50 -14.47
N THR A 88 -13.60 1.73 -15.48
CA THR A 88 -12.45 0.84 -15.36
C THR A 88 -11.15 1.55 -15.00
N ASP A 89 -10.90 2.73 -15.54
CA ASP A 89 -9.62 3.44 -15.31
C ASP A 89 -9.59 4.20 -13.98
N ARG A 90 -10.73 4.24 -13.28
CA ARG A 90 -10.93 5.06 -12.08
C ARG A 90 -11.23 4.24 -10.84
N TYR A 91 -11.81 3.05 -10.97
CA TYR A 91 -12.24 2.25 -9.81
C TYR A 91 -11.43 0.94 -9.70
N PRO A 92 -10.51 0.81 -8.71
CA PRO A 92 -9.59 -0.33 -8.62
C PRO A 92 -10.26 -1.69 -8.60
N ALA A 93 -11.40 -1.81 -7.93
CA ALA A 93 -12.14 -3.07 -7.88
C ALA A 93 -12.64 -3.52 -9.26
N LEU A 94 -12.94 -2.59 -10.17
CA LEU A 94 -13.29 -2.92 -11.55
C LEU A 94 -12.06 -3.25 -12.39
N THR A 95 -10.98 -2.49 -12.25
CA THR A 95 -9.69 -2.79 -12.91
C THR A 95 -9.20 -4.18 -12.55
N HIS A 96 -9.28 -4.57 -11.27
CA HIS A 96 -8.87 -5.91 -10.81
C HIS A 96 -9.82 -7.03 -11.26
N ALA A 97 -11.09 -6.70 -11.52
CA ALA A 97 -12.06 -7.64 -12.07
C ALA A 97 -11.85 -7.92 -13.56
N LEU A 98 -11.12 -7.03 -14.25
CA LEU A 98 -10.67 -7.17 -15.62
C LEU A 98 -9.18 -7.57 -15.61
N VAL A 99 -8.67 -8.29 -16.62
CA VAL A 99 -7.24 -8.67 -16.68
C VAL A 99 -6.30 -7.45 -16.61
N ARG A 100 -5.12 -7.61 -15.96
CA ARG A 100 -4.10 -6.57 -15.65
C ARG A 100 -3.20 -6.22 -16.85
N GLU A 101 -2.74 -4.96 -16.87
CA GLU A 101 -1.66 -4.28 -17.64
C GLU A 101 -1.03 -5.02 -18.84
N GLY A 102 -1.12 -4.38 -20.01
CA GLY A 102 -0.48 -4.83 -21.26
C GLY A 102 -1.32 -5.81 -22.09
N SER A 103 -2.52 -6.16 -21.65
CA SER A 103 -3.45 -7.08 -22.33
C SER A 103 -4.83 -6.46 -22.57
N THR A 104 -5.59 -7.02 -23.50
CA THR A 104 -6.99 -6.63 -23.74
C THR A 104 -7.86 -6.94 -22.50
N PRO A 105 -8.71 -6.00 -22.02
CA PRO A 105 -9.54 -6.24 -20.83
C PRO A 105 -10.49 -7.43 -21.03
N ARG A 106 -10.50 -8.36 -20.07
CA ARG A 106 -11.43 -9.49 -20.02
C ARG A 106 -11.90 -9.77 -18.59
N PRO A 107 -13.17 -10.11 -18.37
CA PRO A 107 -13.69 -10.47 -17.03
C PRO A 107 -12.99 -11.69 -16.42
N ARG A 108 -12.63 -11.61 -15.14
CA ARG A 108 -12.11 -12.74 -14.35
C ARG A 108 -13.23 -13.54 -13.69
N SER A 109 -12.93 -14.76 -13.27
CA SER A 109 -13.86 -15.65 -12.54
C SER A 109 -14.02 -15.31 -11.05
N VAL A 110 -13.11 -14.49 -10.50
CA VAL A 110 -13.16 -14.00 -9.12
C VAL A 110 -13.45 -12.51 -9.15
N PHE A 111 -14.57 -12.11 -8.57
CA PHE A 111 -14.98 -10.72 -8.52
C PHE A 111 -14.54 -10.04 -7.22
N PRO A 112 -13.89 -8.87 -7.29
CA PRO A 112 -13.52 -8.09 -6.13
C PRO A 112 -14.72 -7.67 -5.28
N LEU A 113 -14.54 -7.66 -3.96
CA LEU A 113 -15.60 -7.50 -2.95
C LEU A 113 -16.30 -6.14 -2.98
N TRP A 114 -15.67 -5.13 -3.57
CA TRP A 114 -16.18 -3.76 -3.71
C TRP A 114 -17.06 -3.55 -4.96
N LEU A 115 -17.33 -4.63 -5.70
CA LEU A 115 -18.36 -4.74 -6.72
C LEU A 115 -19.48 -5.64 -6.20
N LEU A 116 -20.70 -5.10 -6.14
CA LEU A 116 -21.89 -5.81 -5.67
C LEU A 116 -22.40 -6.72 -6.80
N MET A 117 -21.69 -7.82 -7.05
CA MET A 117 -22.01 -8.74 -8.14
C MET A 117 -23.18 -9.68 -7.77
N ALA A 118 -23.28 -10.04 -6.49
CA ALA A 118 -24.26 -11.00 -5.98
C ALA A 118 -25.64 -10.37 -5.67
N TYR A 119 -25.73 -9.05 -5.61
CA TYR A 119 -26.96 -8.31 -5.34
C TYR A 119 -26.87 -6.88 -5.89
N SER A 120 -27.96 -6.12 -5.90
CA SER A 120 -27.94 -4.69 -6.20
C SER A 120 -28.59 -3.90 -5.09
N ARG A 121 -28.09 -2.68 -4.88
CA ARG A 121 -28.85 -1.66 -4.17
C ARG A 121 -29.94 -1.07 -5.06
N TYR A 122 -30.92 -0.39 -4.48
CA TYR A 122 -31.97 0.31 -5.20
C TYR A 122 -32.64 1.43 -4.40
N CYS A 123 -33.22 2.38 -5.12
CA CYS A 123 -34.15 3.37 -4.59
C CYS A 123 -35.56 3.03 -5.08
N PRO A 124 -36.55 2.86 -4.18
CA PRO A 124 -37.93 2.56 -4.57
C PRO A 124 -38.51 3.58 -5.56
N THR A 125 -38.30 4.88 -5.30
CA THR A 125 -38.80 5.98 -6.16
C THR A 125 -38.16 5.97 -7.55
N CYS A 126 -36.84 5.73 -7.66
CA CYS A 126 -36.21 5.56 -8.97
C CYS A 126 -36.75 4.34 -9.73
N LEU A 127 -37.06 3.24 -9.04
CA LEU A 127 -37.62 2.04 -9.69
C LEU A 127 -39.07 2.22 -10.13
N ALA A 128 -39.86 3.03 -9.42
CA ALA A 128 -41.20 3.42 -9.86
C ALA A 128 -41.13 4.12 -11.22
N GLY A 129 -40.05 4.90 -11.42
CA GLY A 129 -39.79 5.66 -12.61
C GLY A 129 -40.51 7.01 -12.60
N ASP A 130 -40.38 7.74 -13.70
CA ASP A 130 -41.08 9.02 -13.89
C ASP A 130 -42.47 8.84 -14.51
N ASP A 131 -43.17 9.96 -14.69
CA ASP A 131 -44.49 10.03 -15.33
C ASP A 131 -44.44 9.89 -16.86
N THR A 132 -43.34 9.42 -17.45
CA THR A 132 -43.37 9.08 -18.87
C THR A 132 -44.16 7.78 -19.11
N PRO A 133 -44.87 7.64 -20.24
CA PRO A 133 -45.63 6.42 -20.54
C PRO A 133 -44.79 5.14 -20.50
N ILE A 134 -43.49 5.24 -20.82
CA ILE A 134 -42.61 4.08 -20.84
C ILE A 134 -42.21 3.64 -19.44
N GLN A 135 -41.92 4.58 -18.54
CA GLN A 135 -41.54 4.26 -17.17
C GLN A 135 -42.75 3.87 -16.32
N ARG A 136 -43.93 4.50 -16.50
CA ARG A 136 -45.17 4.02 -15.87
C ARG A 136 -45.50 2.55 -16.18
N ARG A 137 -45.21 2.09 -17.40
CA ARG A 137 -45.53 0.72 -17.83
C ARG A 137 -44.44 -0.30 -17.53
N HIS A 138 -43.19 0.12 -17.44
CA HIS A 138 -42.04 -0.79 -17.37
C HIS A 138 -41.09 -0.47 -16.21
N GLY A 139 -41.42 0.47 -15.34
CA GLY A 139 -40.56 0.95 -14.28
C GLY A 139 -39.41 1.84 -14.78
N GLY A 140 -38.79 2.50 -13.82
CA GLY A 140 -37.58 3.31 -14.00
C GLY A 140 -36.29 2.49 -14.01
N PRO A 141 -35.13 3.16 -13.94
CA PRO A 141 -33.84 2.51 -14.16
C PRO A 141 -33.36 1.73 -12.93
N TRP A 142 -32.80 0.54 -13.18
CA TRP A 142 -31.80 -0.03 -12.28
C TRP A 142 -30.47 0.62 -12.58
N LYS A 143 -29.99 1.52 -11.72
CA LYS A 143 -28.75 2.27 -11.97
C LYS A 143 -27.51 1.38 -11.90
N ARG A 144 -26.49 1.66 -12.73
CA ARG A 144 -25.21 0.93 -12.73
C ARG A 144 -24.44 1.20 -11.46
N GLU A 145 -24.45 2.44 -11.01
CA GLU A 145 -23.73 2.88 -9.81
C GLU A 145 -24.17 2.11 -8.55
N TRP A 146 -25.40 1.58 -8.52
CA TRP A 146 -25.91 0.74 -7.43
C TRP A 146 -25.20 -0.62 -7.29
N ARG A 147 -24.32 -0.96 -8.25
CA ARG A 147 -23.41 -2.11 -8.19
C ARG A 147 -22.06 -1.78 -7.56
N LEU A 148 -21.81 -0.51 -7.23
CA LEU A 148 -20.58 -0.07 -6.58
C LEU A 148 -20.85 0.10 -5.07
N ALA A 149 -20.01 -0.50 -4.23
CA ALA A 149 -20.19 -0.39 -2.78
C ALA A 149 -20.14 1.07 -2.28
N ILE A 150 -19.44 1.95 -2.99
CA ILE A 150 -19.37 3.39 -2.72
C ILE A 150 -20.70 4.15 -2.90
N THR A 151 -21.70 3.52 -3.51
CA THR A 151 -23.03 4.10 -3.73
C THR A 151 -24.00 3.56 -2.68
N PHE A 152 -24.21 4.31 -1.61
CA PHE A 152 -25.07 3.96 -0.47
C PHE A 152 -26.38 4.77 -0.39
N ALA A 153 -26.49 5.88 -1.11
CA ALA A 153 -27.64 6.76 -1.10
C ALA A 153 -28.17 7.03 -2.53
N CYS A 154 -29.43 7.41 -2.62
CA CYS A 154 -29.99 8.03 -3.81
C CYS A 154 -29.88 9.54 -3.65
N LEU A 155 -29.07 10.21 -4.48
CA LEU A 155 -28.92 11.67 -4.41
C LEU A 155 -30.11 12.41 -5.02
N ASP A 156 -30.89 11.78 -5.89
CA ASP A 156 -32.10 12.39 -6.46
C ASP A 156 -33.21 12.48 -5.41
N HIS A 157 -33.35 11.45 -4.57
CA HIS A 157 -34.43 11.33 -3.58
C HIS A 157 -33.97 11.50 -2.13
N GLN A 158 -32.68 11.77 -1.90
CA GLN A 158 -32.08 12.01 -0.57
C GLN A 158 -32.40 10.92 0.48
N VAL A 159 -32.35 9.65 0.06
CA VAL A 159 -32.60 8.49 0.93
C VAL A 159 -31.45 7.48 0.85
N PHE A 160 -31.22 6.69 1.89
CA PHE A 160 -30.36 5.52 1.78
C PHE A 160 -30.96 4.49 0.81
N LEU A 161 -30.10 3.81 0.06
CA LEU A 161 -30.53 2.75 -0.84
C LEU A 161 -30.85 1.48 -0.06
N ARG A 162 -31.87 0.75 -0.50
CA ARG A 162 -32.18 -0.59 0.01
C ARG A 162 -31.38 -1.63 -0.74
N ASN A 163 -31.11 -2.77 -0.11
CA ASN A 163 -30.45 -3.92 -0.74
C ASN A 163 -31.28 -5.20 -0.62
N ASP A 164 -32.19 -5.28 0.36
CA ASP A 164 -33.13 -6.37 0.59
C ASP A 164 -34.54 -6.11 0.01
N CYS A 165 -35.28 -7.19 -0.20
CA CYS A 165 -36.71 -7.12 -0.44
C CYS A 165 -37.47 -7.09 0.90
N PRO A 166 -38.38 -6.13 1.15
CA PRO A 166 -39.12 -6.07 2.42
C PRO A 166 -39.99 -7.30 2.70
N ARG A 167 -40.42 -8.03 1.67
CA ARG A 167 -41.25 -9.24 1.83
C ARG A 167 -40.44 -10.48 2.17
N CYS A 168 -39.43 -10.83 1.36
CA CYS A 168 -38.66 -12.05 1.58
C CYS A 168 -37.38 -11.85 2.41
N ARG A 169 -37.00 -10.60 2.68
CA ARG A 169 -35.79 -10.20 3.44
C ARG A 169 -34.47 -10.70 2.88
N LEU A 170 -34.48 -11.24 1.66
CA LEU A 170 -33.29 -11.66 0.94
C LEU A 170 -32.74 -10.49 0.10
N PRO A 171 -31.41 -10.39 -0.09
CA PRO A 171 -30.80 -9.41 -0.99
C PRO A 171 -31.41 -9.48 -2.39
N VAL A 172 -31.74 -8.34 -2.98
CA VAL A 172 -32.30 -8.27 -4.34
C VAL A 172 -31.23 -8.68 -5.35
N PHE A 173 -31.62 -9.52 -6.30
CA PHE A 173 -30.71 -10.23 -7.21
C PHE A 173 -29.86 -11.33 -6.55
N GLY A 174 -30.09 -11.64 -5.27
CA GLY A 174 -29.52 -12.81 -4.59
C GLY A 174 -30.11 -14.11 -5.14
N GLY A 175 -29.38 -14.80 -6.01
CA GLY A 175 -29.78 -16.10 -6.54
C GLY A 175 -29.63 -17.24 -5.52
N ARG A 176 -30.37 -18.35 -5.72
CA ARG A 176 -30.08 -19.64 -5.06
C ARG A 176 -28.99 -20.38 -5.86
N GLY A 177 -27.77 -20.43 -5.35
CA GLY A 177 -26.69 -21.25 -5.91
C GLY A 177 -25.31 -20.61 -5.88
N SER A 178 -24.27 -21.43 -6.09
CA SER A 178 -22.87 -20.99 -6.08
C SER A 178 -22.42 -20.21 -7.32
N ARG A 179 -23.24 -20.18 -8.38
CA ARG A 179 -22.93 -19.51 -9.66
C ARG A 179 -23.57 -18.13 -9.74
N LEU A 180 -22.73 -17.10 -9.86
CA LEU A 180 -23.17 -15.74 -10.14
C LEU A 180 -23.66 -15.63 -11.58
N THR A 181 -24.89 -15.16 -11.75
CA THR A 181 -25.52 -14.91 -13.06
C THR A 181 -25.93 -13.44 -13.18
N LEU A 182 -26.19 -12.96 -14.39
CA LEU A 182 -26.56 -11.55 -14.63
C LEU A 182 -27.86 -11.15 -13.90
N LEU A 183 -28.82 -12.06 -13.84
CA LEU A 183 -30.14 -11.90 -13.21
C LEU A 183 -30.58 -13.24 -12.58
N PRO A 184 -31.23 -13.26 -11.41
CA PRO A 184 -31.94 -14.44 -10.94
C PRO A 184 -33.23 -14.68 -11.76
N ALA A 185 -33.78 -15.89 -11.69
CA ALA A 185 -35.07 -16.27 -12.30
C ALA A 185 -35.21 -15.86 -13.79
N GLN A 186 -34.15 -16.01 -14.58
CA GLN A 186 -34.13 -15.57 -15.99
C GLN A 186 -35.16 -16.26 -16.88
N HIS A 187 -35.75 -17.38 -16.44
CA HIS A 187 -36.75 -18.13 -17.20
C HIS A 187 -38.18 -17.73 -16.89
N THR A 188 -38.42 -16.82 -15.94
CA THR A 188 -39.76 -16.40 -15.57
C THR A 188 -40.21 -15.19 -16.40
N PRO A 189 -41.20 -15.33 -17.31
CA PRO A 189 -41.75 -14.22 -18.09
C PRO A 189 -42.75 -13.39 -17.27
N GLY A 190 -43.23 -12.28 -17.83
CA GLY A 190 -44.38 -11.51 -17.32
C GLY A 190 -44.14 -10.68 -16.05
N LEU A 191 -42.97 -10.77 -15.42
CA LEU A 191 -42.67 -9.97 -14.23
C LEU A 191 -42.32 -8.54 -14.57
N HIS A 192 -42.96 -7.60 -13.85
CA HIS A 192 -42.59 -6.20 -13.88
C HIS A 192 -41.12 -6.02 -13.48
N PRO A 193 -40.36 -5.10 -14.11
CA PRO A 193 -38.94 -4.91 -13.81
C PRO A 193 -38.64 -4.59 -12.35
N ALA A 194 -39.55 -3.89 -11.66
CA ALA A 194 -39.45 -3.59 -10.23
C ALA A 194 -39.91 -4.73 -9.29
N GLN A 195 -40.25 -5.92 -9.79
CA GLN A 195 -40.62 -7.06 -8.93
C GLN A 195 -39.42 -7.87 -8.44
N CYS A 196 -39.49 -8.32 -7.19
CA CYS A 196 -38.51 -9.20 -6.58
C CYS A 196 -38.48 -10.55 -7.30
N ARG A 197 -37.28 -10.96 -7.70
CA ARG A 197 -37.02 -12.23 -8.40
C ARG A 197 -36.35 -13.28 -7.51
N ASN A 198 -36.31 -13.03 -6.21
CA ASN A 198 -35.79 -13.99 -5.25
C ASN A 198 -36.75 -15.19 -5.19
N PRO A 199 -36.22 -16.39 -4.94
CA PRO A 199 -37.04 -17.54 -4.63
C PRO A 199 -37.86 -17.25 -3.37
N PRO A 200 -38.96 -17.98 -3.15
CA PRO A 200 -39.81 -17.75 -2.00
C PRO A 200 -39.05 -18.11 -0.71
N SER A 201 -39.51 -17.57 0.42
CA SER A 201 -38.94 -17.90 1.73
C SER A 201 -39.02 -19.41 1.99
N GLU A 202 -38.11 -19.96 2.81
CA GLU A 202 -38.15 -21.37 3.24
C GLU A 202 -39.47 -21.74 3.95
N SER A 203 -40.16 -20.75 4.52
CA SER A 203 -41.49 -20.89 5.12
C SER A 203 -42.64 -20.94 4.11
N SER A 204 -42.36 -20.90 2.80
CA SER A 204 -43.40 -20.98 1.77
C SER A 204 -43.67 -22.46 1.40
N PRO A 205 -44.93 -22.85 1.18
CA PRO A 205 -45.27 -24.22 0.84
C PRO A 205 -44.51 -24.71 -0.39
N ALA A 206 -44.18 -26.01 -0.42
CA ALA A 206 -43.51 -26.66 -1.54
C ALA A 206 -44.30 -26.40 -2.84
N GLY A 207 -43.64 -25.82 -3.85
CA GLY A 207 -44.27 -25.37 -5.10
C GLY A 207 -44.52 -23.86 -5.18
N SER A 208 -44.22 -23.09 -4.12
CA SER A 208 -44.23 -21.64 -4.17
C SER A 208 -43.30 -21.13 -5.28
N GLY A 209 -43.84 -20.32 -6.19
CA GLY A 209 -43.07 -19.62 -7.22
C GLY A 209 -42.13 -18.56 -6.62
N ILE A 210 -41.64 -17.66 -7.46
CA ILE A 210 -40.82 -16.50 -7.08
C ILE A 210 -41.55 -15.50 -6.16
N CYS A 211 -40.81 -14.68 -5.41
CA CYS A 211 -41.36 -13.73 -4.42
C CYS A 211 -42.31 -12.67 -5.02
N GLY A 212 -41.96 -12.07 -6.15
CA GLY A 212 -42.83 -11.17 -6.93
C GLY A 212 -43.21 -9.84 -6.27
N HIS A 213 -42.71 -9.52 -5.07
CA HIS A 213 -43.03 -8.28 -4.37
C HIS A 213 -42.54 -7.04 -5.13
N ARG A 214 -43.33 -5.97 -5.18
CA ARG A 214 -42.98 -4.70 -5.82
C ARG A 214 -41.97 -3.94 -4.95
N LEU A 215 -40.78 -3.72 -5.49
CA LEU A 215 -39.67 -3.04 -4.79
C LEU A 215 -39.79 -1.52 -4.86
N ASP A 216 -40.58 -1.01 -5.79
CA ASP A 216 -40.88 0.40 -6.00
C ASP A 216 -42.02 0.93 -5.12
N SER A 217 -42.72 0.06 -4.38
CA SER A 217 -43.68 0.43 -3.33
C SER A 217 -43.08 0.32 -1.93
N ALA A 218 -41.77 0.10 -1.82
CA ALA A 218 -41.09 -0.03 -0.55
C ALA A 218 -40.98 1.33 0.15
N GLU A 219 -41.28 1.36 1.45
CA GLU A 219 -41.05 2.53 2.29
C GLU A 219 -39.54 2.85 2.40
N PRO A 220 -39.18 4.14 2.55
CA PRO A 220 -37.80 4.55 2.76
C PRO A 220 -37.25 3.99 4.08
N PRO A 221 -35.93 3.81 4.21
CA PRO A 221 -35.31 3.40 5.47
C PRO A 221 -35.61 4.40 6.60
N GLU A 222 -35.74 3.91 7.84
CA GLU A 222 -36.00 4.76 9.03
C GLU A 222 -34.86 5.75 9.32
N VAL A 223 -33.63 5.38 8.99
CA VAL A 223 -32.46 6.25 9.19
C VAL A 223 -32.42 7.33 8.10
N SER A 224 -32.46 8.59 8.53
CA SER A 224 -32.35 9.76 7.66
C SER A 224 -30.93 9.92 7.09
N LEU A 225 -30.83 10.23 5.79
CA LEU A 225 -29.56 10.58 5.16
C LEU A 225 -29.12 12.00 5.58
N SER A 226 -28.01 12.13 6.30
CA SER A 226 -27.48 13.43 6.68
C SER A 226 -26.84 14.16 5.48
N PRO A 227 -26.88 15.52 5.44
CA PRO A 227 -26.26 16.29 4.36
C PRO A 227 -24.77 15.99 4.16
N ALA A 228 -24.04 15.71 5.24
CA ALA A 228 -22.62 15.37 5.19
C ALA A 228 -22.37 14.03 4.46
N LEU A 229 -23.23 13.02 4.68
CA LEU A 229 -23.14 11.74 3.99
C LEU A 229 -23.57 11.84 2.52
N ALA A 230 -24.61 12.63 2.22
CA ALA A 230 -25.01 12.91 0.84
C ALA A 230 -23.88 13.59 0.06
N GLU A 231 -23.22 14.57 0.68
CA GLU A 231 -22.10 15.31 0.09
C GLU A 231 -20.84 14.44 -0.05
N LEU A 232 -20.57 13.54 0.90
CA LEU A 232 -19.53 12.51 0.75
C LEU A 232 -19.77 11.67 -0.51
N GLN A 233 -20.96 11.11 -0.69
CA GLN A 233 -21.24 10.31 -1.89
C GLN A 233 -21.15 11.15 -3.17
N ARG A 234 -21.63 12.39 -3.16
CA ARG A 234 -21.54 13.30 -4.31
C ARG A 234 -20.08 13.49 -4.74
N ARG A 235 -19.16 13.70 -3.80
CA ARG A 235 -17.72 13.75 -4.09
C ARG A 235 -17.20 12.44 -4.67
N LEU A 236 -17.56 11.29 -4.10
CA LEU A 236 -17.13 9.98 -4.60
C LEU A 236 -17.63 9.72 -6.02
N MET A 237 -18.88 10.06 -6.34
CA MET A 237 -19.43 9.93 -7.70
C MET A 237 -18.77 10.91 -8.67
N GLY A 238 -18.42 12.12 -8.21
CA GLY A 238 -17.60 13.06 -8.98
C GLY A 238 -16.25 12.49 -9.39
N LEU A 239 -15.61 11.66 -8.55
CA LEU A 239 -14.34 11.01 -8.92
C LEU A 239 -14.49 10.01 -10.09
N LEU A 240 -15.65 9.36 -10.23
CA LEU A 240 -15.93 8.42 -11.32
C LEU A 240 -16.21 9.11 -12.66
N THR A 241 -16.73 10.34 -12.62
CA THR A 241 -17.27 11.04 -13.80
C THR A 241 -16.48 12.28 -14.21
N SER A 242 -15.64 12.83 -13.32
CA SER A 242 -14.85 14.04 -13.58
C SER A 242 -13.88 13.86 -14.75
N GLU A 243 -13.66 14.92 -15.53
CA GLU A 243 -12.63 14.96 -16.58
C GLU A 243 -11.19 15.01 -16.02
N GLY A 244 -11.04 15.04 -14.68
CA GLY A 244 -9.74 15.02 -14.01
C GLY A 244 -8.94 13.73 -14.24
N GLN A 245 -7.70 13.69 -13.75
CA GLN A 245 -6.76 12.59 -13.95
C GLN A 245 -7.30 11.25 -13.39
N PRO A 246 -7.55 10.23 -14.24
CA PRO A 246 -8.09 8.93 -13.81
C PRO A 246 -7.26 8.24 -12.70
N GLU A 247 -5.93 8.36 -12.77
CA GLU A 247 -5.01 7.79 -11.78
C GLU A 247 -5.25 8.31 -10.36
N ARG A 248 -5.56 9.61 -10.20
CA ARG A 248 -5.85 10.18 -8.88
C ARG A 248 -7.15 9.65 -8.30
N ALA A 249 -8.18 9.47 -9.14
CA ALA A 249 -9.43 8.84 -8.73
C ALA A 249 -9.18 7.38 -8.31
N PHE A 250 -8.40 6.64 -9.10
CA PHE A 250 -8.00 5.27 -8.79
C PHE A 250 -7.30 5.17 -7.43
N GLN A 251 -6.25 5.97 -7.21
CA GLN A 251 -5.51 6.01 -5.95
C GLN A 251 -6.41 6.40 -4.78
N ARG A 252 -7.32 7.36 -4.97
CA ARG A 252 -8.26 7.78 -3.92
C ARG A 252 -9.20 6.65 -3.50
N PHE A 253 -9.75 5.89 -4.44
CA PHE A 253 -10.56 4.72 -4.10
C PHE A 253 -9.74 3.62 -3.43
N ALA A 254 -8.49 3.40 -3.86
CA ALA A 254 -7.60 2.45 -3.21
C ALA A 254 -7.29 2.86 -1.75
N ASP A 255 -7.05 4.14 -1.48
CA ASP A 255 -6.87 4.68 -0.14
C ASP A 255 -8.09 4.40 0.75
N LEU A 256 -9.30 4.68 0.25
CA LEU A 256 -10.56 4.44 0.95
C LEU A 256 -10.81 2.95 1.23
N GLN A 257 -10.47 2.06 0.29
CA GLN A 257 -10.61 0.62 0.46
C GLN A 257 -9.64 0.06 1.50
N VAL A 258 -8.40 0.55 1.51
CA VAL A 258 -7.42 0.20 2.55
C VAL A 258 -7.86 0.75 3.90
N ALA A 259 -8.23 2.02 3.97
CA ALA A 259 -8.74 2.64 5.20
C ALA A 259 -9.97 1.89 5.74
N ALA A 260 -10.90 1.49 4.88
CA ALA A 260 -12.07 0.70 5.28
C ALA A 260 -11.68 -0.64 5.91
N ALA A 261 -10.67 -1.31 5.38
CA ALA A 261 -10.15 -2.53 5.99
C ALA A 261 -9.49 -2.26 7.34
N LEU A 262 -8.75 -1.15 7.50
CA LEU A 262 -8.17 -0.74 8.79
C LEU A 262 -9.26 -0.44 9.83
N ILE A 263 -10.32 0.28 9.45
CA ILE A 263 -11.46 0.61 10.32
C ILE A 263 -12.17 -0.65 10.80
N GLN A 264 -12.49 -1.58 9.89
CA GLN A 264 -13.13 -2.85 10.26
C GLN A 264 -12.22 -3.71 11.14
N ALA A 265 -10.93 -3.79 10.82
CA ALA A 265 -9.96 -4.57 11.59
C ALA A 265 -9.70 -4.01 12.99
N GLY A 266 -9.82 -2.70 13.18
CA GLY A 266 -9.65 -2.03 14.46
C GLY A 266 -10.95 -1.77 15.21
N TRP A 267 -12.07 -2.36 14.79
CA TRP A 267 -13.32 -2.26 15.51
C TRP A 267 -13.22 -2.99 16.87
N PRO A 268 -13.73 -2.44 17.99
CA PRO A 268 -14.51 -1.20 18.14
C PRO A 268 -13.69 0.08 18.38
N ALA A 269 -12.36 0.03 18.44
CA ALA A 269 -11.54 1.22 18.68
C ALA A 269 -11.69 2.31 17.59
N ALA A 270 -12.08 1.90 16.37
CA ALA A 270 -12.38 2.81 15.26
C ALA A 270 -13.73 3.52 15.37
N ALA A 271 -14.59 3.19 16.36
CA ALA A 271 -15.99 3.61 16.37
C ALA A 271 -16.15 5.14 16.34
N ASN A 272 -15.27 5.88 17.00
CA ASN A 272 -15.32 7.35 17.07
C ASN A 272 -15.10 8.07 15.73
N LEU A 273 -14.68 7.34 14.69
CA LEU A 273 -14.54 7.88 13.32
C LEU A 273 -15.82 7.76 12.50
N ALA A 274 -16.75 6.92 12.92
CA ALA A 274 -18.03 6.79 12.23
C ALA A 274 -19.00 7.89 12.71
N PRO A 275 -19.80 8.49 11.81
CA PRO A 275 -20.88 9.40 12.20
C PRO A 275 -21.85 8.73 13.18
N SER A 276 -22.23 9.46 14.23
CA SER A 276 -23.06 8.93 15.33
C SER A 276 -24.37 8.30 14.86
N GLU A 277 -25.01 8.89 13.84
CA GLU A 277 -26.29 8.44 13.30
C GLU A 277 -26.21 7.09 12.57
N ALA A 278 -25.05 6.74 12.02
CA ALA A 278 -24.85 5.53 11.21
C ALA A 278 -23.91 4.50 11.86
N GLN A 279 -23.29 4.87 12.99
CA GLN A 279 -22.41 4.02 13.78
C GLN A 279 -23.06 2.70 14.24
N PRO A 280 -24.34 2.64 14.68
CA PRO A 280 -24.96 1.38 15.08
C PRO A 280 -25.04 0.34 13.95
N ALA A 281 -25.30 0.78 12.72
CA ALA A 281 -25.34 -0.09 11.55
C ALA A 281 -23.96 -0.68 11.25
N LEU A 282 -22.90 0.13 11.33
CA LEU A 282 -21.52 -0.36 11.18
C LEU A 282 -21.10 -1.29 12.32
N ALA A 283 -21.53 -1.00 13.55
CA ALA A 283 -21.29 -1.86 14.70
C ALA A 283 -21.93 -3.24 14.50
N ALA A 284 -23.17 -3.30 14.02
CA ALA A 284 -23.87 -4.53 13.72
C ALA A 284 -23.15 -5.37 12.65
N HIS A 285 -22.59 -4.74 11.61
CA HIS A 285 -21.78 -5.42 10.60
C HIS A 285 -20.46 -6.00 11.15
N ASN A 286 -19.82 -5.30 12.10
CA ASN A 286 -18.55 -5.73 12.69
C ASN A 286 -18.72 -6.69 13.90
N ALA A 287 -19.91 -6.77 14.50
CA ALA A 287 -20.17 -7.63 15.66
C ALA A 287 -19.83 -9.12 15.44
N PRO A 288 -20.16 -9.77 14.30
CA PRO A 288 -19.77 -11.15 14.02
C PRO A 288 -18.25 -11.35 13.88
N GLN A 289 -17.49 -10.27 13.65
CA GLN A 289 -16.04 -10.32 13.46
C GLN A 289 -15.26 -10.26 14.80
N ALA A 290 -15.95 -9.96 15.91
CA ALA A 290 -15.37 -9.78 17.24
C ALA A 290 -15.34 -11.07 18.08
N HIS A 291 -16.03 -12.14 17.68
CA HIS A 291 -16.02 -13.43 18.38
C HIS A 291 -15.03 -14.42 17.72
N PRO A 292 -14.09 -15.01 18.47
CA PRO A 292 -13.36 -16.19 18.01
C PRO A 292 -14.33 -17.37 17.87
N ALA A 293 -14.03 -18.27 16.92
CA ALA A 293 -14.87 -19.36 16.44
C ALA A 293 -15.69 -20.13 17.51
N PRO A 294 -16.89 -20.66 17.16
CA PRO A 294 -17.70 -21.46 18.08
C PRO A 294 -17.01 -22.77 18.45
N SER A 295 -17.28 -23.23 19.68
CA SER A 295 -16.78 -24.45 20.30
C SER A 295 -17.01 -25.72 19.45
N PRO A 296 -16.20 -26.79 19.58
CA PRO A 296 -16.22 -27.99 18.72
C PRO A 296 -17.47 -28.88 18.78
N GLN A 297 -18.56 -28.45 19.41
CA GLN A 297 -19.71 -29.30 19.74
C GLN A 297 -21.01 -28.94 18.99
N GLN A 298 -20.97 -28.02 18.02
CA GLN A 298 -22.10 -27.80 17.11
C GLN A 298 -21.89 -28.55 15.78
N PRO A 299 -22.81 -29.45 15.39
CA PRO A 299 -22.71 -30.15 14.11
C PRO A 299 -22.84 -29.14 12.96
N LEU A 300 -21.85 -29.12 12.07
CA LEU A 300 -21.80 -28.25 10.90
C LEU A 300 -22.95 -28.54 9.93
N PRO A 301 -23.62 -27.52 9.37
CA PRO A 301 -24.40 -27.71 8.15
C PRO A 301 -23.47 -28.13 7.01
N SER A 302 -23.84 -29.21 6.32
CA SER A 302 -23.09 -29.88 5.27
C SER A 302 -23.11 -29.09 3.95
N SER A 303 -22.45 -27.92 3.91
CA SER A 303 -21.82 -27.38 2.69
C SER A 303 -21.22 -25.98 2.94
N GLY A 304 -19.90 -25.86 2.74
CA GLY A 304 -19.22 -24.57 2.61
C GLY A 304 -18.50 -24.10 3.88
N ARG A 305 -17.20 -23.83 3.72
CA ARG A 305 -16.25 -23.33 4.73
C ARG A 305 -16.83 -22.24 5.66
N PRO A 306 -16.39 -22.16 6.93
CA PRO A 306 -16.73 -21.03 7.79
C PRO A 306 -16.21 -19.74 7.16
N VAL A 307 -17.15 -18.85 6.78
CA VAL A 307 -16.83 -17.52 6.22
C VAL A 307 -16.36 -16.64 7.37
N THR A 308 -15.06 -16.67 7.66
CA THR A 308 -14.43 -15.53 8.33
C THR A 308 -14.45 -14.38 7.33
N THR A 309 -15.36 -13.43 7.50
CA THR A 309 -15.46 -12.27 6.60
C THR A 309 -14.15 -11.49 6.64
N ALA A 310 -13.46 -11.42 5.50
CA ALA A 310 -12.26 -10.60 5.37
C ALA A 310 -12.60 -9.13 5.62
N TRP A 311 -11.74 -8.37 6.31
CA TRP A 311 -11.91 -6.92 6.54
C TRP A 311 -11.91 -6.12 5.23
N SER A 312 -11.43 -6.70 4.14
CA SER A 312 -11.53 -6.13 2.81
C SER A 312 -12.96 -6.16 2.22
N THR A 313 -13.91 -6.80 2.90
CA THR A 313 -15.31 -6.89 2.46
C THR A 313 -16.08 -5.66 2.93
N PRO A 314 -16.71 -4.87 2.04
CA PRO A 314 -17.59 -3.78 2.46
C PRO A 314 -18.90 -4.33 3.05
N PRO A 315 -19.58 -3.57 3.93
CA PRO A 315 -20.91 -3.93 4.40
C PRO A 315 -21.91 -4.08 3.27
N GLY A 316 -22.84 -5.04 3.43
CA GLY A 316 -23.95 -5.16 2.50
C GLY A 316 -24.94 -4.01 2.65
N ASP A 317 -25.24 -3.68 3.90
CA ASP A 317 -26.12 -2.59 4.28
C ASP A 317 -25.58 -1.22 3.84
N ALA A 318 -26.48 -0.36 3.38
CA ALA A 318 -26.13 0.94 2.85
C ALA A 318 -25.72 1.92 3.95
N VAL A 319 -26.41 1.91 5.09
CA VAL A 319 -26.12 2.80 6.23
C VAL A 319 -24.75 2.45 6.82
N ALA A 320 -24.47 1.16 7.04
CA ALA A 320 -23.17 0.68 7.49
C ALA A 320 -22.04 1.04 6.51
N THR A 321 -22.30 0.96 5.20
CA THR A 321 -21.31 1.35 4.19
C THR A 321 -21.04 2.84 4.19
N ALA A 322 -22.08 3.67 4.37
CA ALA A 322 -21.95 5.11 4.50
C ALA A 322 -21.09 5.48 5.70
N ALA A 323 -21.36 4.87 6.86
CA ALA A 323 -20.57 5.04 8.08
C ALA A 323 -19.11 4.62 7.87
N LEU A 324 -18.87 3.48 7.22
CA LEU A 324 -17.53 2.99 6.94
C LEU A 324 -16.76 3.94 6.03
N LEU A 325 -17.38 4.43 4.96
CA LEU A 325 -16.74 5.35 4.03
C LEU A 325 -16.50 6.72 4.64
N ALA A 326 -17.39 7.20 5.50
CA ALA A 326 -17.17 8.44 6.25
C ALA A 326 -15.98 8.32 7.21
N ALA A 327 -15.90 7.20 7.95
CA ALA A 327 -14.76 6.90 8.81
C ALA A 327 -13.44 6.76 8.02
N SER A 328 -13.49 6.10 6.86
CA SER A 328 -12.34 5.99 5.95
C SER A 328 -11.90 7.34 5.41
N GLU A 329 -12.84 8.18 4.96
CA GLU A 329 -12.55 9.53 4.47
C GLU A 329 -11.86 10.36 5.54
N GLN A 330 -12.37 10.31 6.77
CA GLN A 330 -11.77 10.98 7.92
C GLN A 330 -10.36 10.43 8.20
N LEU A 331 -10.15 9.12 8.14
CA LEU A 331 -8.84 8.51 8.38
C LEU A 331 -7.80 8.90 7.32
N VAL A 332 -8.20 8.98 6.04
CA VAL A 332 -7.28 9.30 4.93
C VAL A 332 -6.95 10.80 4.87
N THR A 333 -7.88 11.67 5.28
CA THR A 333 -7.71 13.13 5.19
C THR A 333 -7.03 13.75 6.41
N GLN A 334 -6.98 13.05 7.55
CA GLN A 334 -6.28 13.51 8.74
C GLN A 334 -4.76 13.55 8.56
N ASP A 335 -4.12 14.58 9.11
CA ASP A 335 -2.67 14.55 9.29
C ASP A 335 -2.33 13.53 10.41
N PRO A 336 -1.53 12.49 10.14
CA PRO A 336 -1.17 11.49 11.13
C PRO A 336 -0.33 12.03 12.30
N PHE A 337 0.28 13.22 12.19
CA PHE A 337 1.14 13.80 13.23
C PHE A 337 0.42 14.76 14.18
N GLU A 338 -0.85 15.08 13.93
CA GLU A 338 -1.67 15.77 14.91
C GLU A 338 -1.90 14.90 16.13
N SER A 339 -1.91 15.49 17.33
CA SER A 339 -2.09 14.76 18.60
C SER A 339 -3.42 14.02 18.70
N ARG A 340 -4.41 14.38 17.86
CA ARG A 340 -5.73 13.77 17.76
C ARG A 340 -5.87 12.80 16.57
N SER A 341 -4.78 12.48 15.86
CA SER A 341 -4.85 11.61 14.70
C SER A 341 -5.33 10.21 15.08
N ALA A 342 -6.29 9.69 14.32
CA ALA A 342 -6.91 8.42 14.64
C ALA A 342 -6.07 7.23 14.19
N LEU A 343 -5.24 7.40 13.16
CA LEU A 343 -4.44 6.33 12.56
C LEU A 343 -3.45 5.68 13.56
N PRO A 344 -2.66 6.41 14.37
CA PRO A 344 -1.81 5.81 15.39
C PRO A 344 -2.59 5.08 16.48
N GLN A 345 -3.73 5.62 16.90
CA GLN A 345 -4.57 4.99 17.93
C GLN A 345 -5.18 3.69 17.40
N LEU A 346 -5.78 3.74 16.22
CA LEU A 346 -6.37 2.60 15.52
C LEU A 346 -5.35 1.50 15.30
N LEU A 347 -4.15 1.87 14.82
CA LEU A 347 -3.09 0.92 14.53
C LEU A 347 -2.77 0.06 15.75
N ARG A 348 -2.81 0.56 17.00
CA ARG A 348 -2.53 -0.22 18.22
C ARG A 348 -3.45 -1.43 18.42
N TYR A 349 -4.66 -1.37 17.88
CA TYR A 349 -5.68 -2.42 18.04
C TYR A 349 -5.75 -3.37 16.84
N LEU A 350 -5.04 -3.07 15.76
CA LEU A 350 -5.12 -3.90 14.55
C LEU A 350 -4.45 -5.27 14.77
N PRO A 351 -4.96 -6.33 14.14
CA PRO A 351 -4.27 -7.62 14.12
C PRO A 351 -2.96 -7.58 13.33
N THR A 352 -2.17 -8.65 13.42
CA THR A 352 -0.89 -8.73 12.71
C THR A 352 -1.11 -8.70 11.19
N ARG A 353 -0.14 -8.16 10.45
CA ARG A 353 -0.17 -8.13 8.96
C ARG A 353 -0.35 -9.49 8.29
N GLN A 354 -0.06 -10.58 9.00
CA GLN A 354 -0.16 -11.95 8.49
C GLN A 354 -1.57 -12.53 8.63
N ASP A 355 -2.50 -11.85 9.31
CA ASP A 355 -3.88 -12.33 9.45
C ASP A 355 -4.53 -12.47 8.05
N PRO A 356 -5.04 -13.66 7.68
CA PRO A 356 -5.61 -13.89 6.37
C PRO A 356 -6.84 -13.01 6.07
N ARG A 357 -7.51 -12.47 7.10
CA ARG A 357 -8.65 -11.54 6.94
C ARG A 357 -8.27 -10.21 6.30
N TRP A 358 -6.97 -9.87 6.22
CA TRP A 358 -6.49 -8.73 5.42
C TRP A 358 -6.69 -8.92 3.92
N GLY A 359 -6.78 -10.16 3.42
CA GLY A 359 -6.98 -10.45 2.01
C GLY A 359 -5.97 -9.72 1.11
N THR A 360 -6.46 -8.76 0.32
CA THR A 360 -5.65 -8.00 -0.64
C THR A 360 -5.21 -6.62 -0.15
N THR A 361 -5.59 -6.22 1.08
CA THR A 361 -5.40 -4.86 1.61
C THR A 361 -3.95 -4.39 1.52
N TRP A 362 -2.98 -5.19 1.96
CA TRP A 362 -1.57 -4.79 1.93
C TRP A 362 -0.98 -4.70 0.52
N ARG A 363 -1.47 -5.53 -0.41
CA ARG A 363 -1.07 -5.44 -1.82
C ARG A 363 -1.60 -4.16 -2.45
N MET A 364 -2.86 -3.83 -2.16
CA MET A 364 -3.49 -2.60 -2.61
C MET A 364 -2.79 -1.37 -2.05
N LEU A 365 -2.42 -1.38 -0.76
CA LEU A 365 -1.60 -0.32 -0.17
C LEU A 365 -0.26 -0.14 -0.88
N ALA A 366 0.42 -1.23 -1.24
CA ALA A 366 1.75 -1.20 -1.85
C ALA A 366 1.76 -0.78 -3.33
N HIS A 367 0.69 -1.06 -4.08
CA HIS A 367 0.68 -0.87 -5.54
C HIS A 367 -0.35 0.16 -6.02
N ASP A 368 -1.50 0.27 -5.36
CA ASP A 368 -2.67 0.99 -5.89
C ASP A 368 -2.96 2.28 -5.11
N ALA A 369 -2.69 2.29 -3.80
CA ALA A 369 -2.90 3.43 -2.92
C ALA A 369 -1.95 4.59 -3.25
N SER A 370 -2.36 5.81 -2.90
CA SER A 370 -1.56 7.02 -3.12
C SER A 370 -0.22 6.94 -2.37
N PRO A 371 0.88 7.50 -2.92
CA PRO A 371 2.17 7.51 -2.22
C PRO A 371 2.10 8.17 -0.84
N SER A 372 1.26 9.21 -0.72
CA SER A 372 1.03 9.92 0.54
C SER A 372 0.41 9.02 1.61
N PHE A 373 -0.74 8.41 1.35
CA PHE A 373 -1.43 7.55 2.31
C PHE A 373 -0.62 6.29 2.63
N ARG A 374 0.06 5.70 1.63
CA ARG A 374 1.02 4.60 1.82
C ARG A 374 2.10 4.98 2.82
N HIS A 375 2.76 6.12 2.60
CA HIS A 375 3.80 6.61 3.50
C HIS A 375 3.27 6.84 4.92
N GLN A 376 2.07 7.40 5.07
CA GLN A 376 1.43 7.61 6.38
C GLN A 376 1.20 6.29 7.13
N VAL A 377 0.56 5.31 6.50
CA VAL A 377 0.27 4.00 7.12
C VAL A 377 1.57 3.25 7.45
N GLU A 378 2.55 3.26 6.55
CA GLU A 378 3.84 2.61 6.78
C GLU A 378 4.61 3.23 7.94
N LYS A 379 4.69 4.57 7.98
CA LYS A 379 5.36 5.31 9.05
C LYS A 379 4.75 5.02 10.41
N VAL A 380 3.42 5.00 10.53
CA VAL A 380 2.75 4.72 11.81
C VAL A 380 2.82 3.23 12.18
N TYR A 381 2.78 2.32 11.20
CA TYR A 381 2.98 0.88 11.47
C TYR A 381 4.40 0.59 11.98
N GLN A 382 5.41 1.29 11.46
CA GLN A 382 6.79 1.24 11.98
C GLN A 382 6.84 1.73 13.44
N LEU A 383 6.14 2.82 13.77
CA LEU A 383 6.03 3.32 15.16
C LEU A 383 5.33 2.33 16.10
N ARG A 384 4.29 1.62 15.64
CA ARG A 384 3.57 0.62 16.47
C ARG A 384 4.42 -0.58 16.82
N LEU A 385 5.12 -1.17 15.84
CA LEU A 385 6.01 -2.31 16.06
C LEU A 385 7.10 -2.01 17.10
N HIS A 386 7.46 -0.72 17.24
CA HIS A 386 8.38 -0.25 18.26
C HIS A 386 7.76 -0.28 19.69
N PHE A 387 6.47 0.02 19.86
CA PHE A 387 5.79 0.05 21.18
C PHE A 387 5.34 -1.33 21.69
N ASP A 388 4.82 -2.20 20.82
CA ASP A 388 4.33 -3.54 21.23
C ASP A 388 5.49 -4.45 21.68
N TRP A 389 6.70 -4.24 21.13
CA TRP A 389 7.92 -4.95 21.53
C TRP A 389 8.47 -4.50 22.90
N ILE A 390 8.34 -3.22 23.26
CA ILE A 390 8.71 -2.68 24.59
C ILE A 390 7.79 -3.25 25.69
N ARG A 391 6.52 -3.50 25.36
CA ARG A 391 5.49 -3.91 26.32
C ARG A 391 5.48 -5.42 26.61
N GLN A 392 6.00 -6.26 25.71
CA GLN A 392 5.81 -7.73 25.76
C GLN A 392 7.00 -8.57 26.24
N GLY A 393 8.15 -7.99 26.63
CA GLY A 393 9.23 -8.76 27.25
C GLY A 393 9.62 -10.05 26.49
N ALA A 394 10.12 -9.90 25.25
CA ALA A 394 10.74 -10.92 24.39
C ALA A 394 10.47 -12.43 24.69
N PRO A 395 9.55 -13.10 23.95
CA PRO A 395 9.51 -14.56 23.93
C PRO A 395 10.71 -15.12 23.18
N THR A 396 11.39 -16.06 23.82
CA THR A 396 12.50 -16.84 23.26
C THR A 396 12.01 -17.91 22.28
N GLN A 397 12.82 -18.16 21.23
CA GLN A 397 12.80 -19.33 20.29
C GLN A 397 11.77 -19.25 19.15
N SER A 398 11.99 -19.64 17.88
CA SER A 398 13.15 -20.07 17.09
C SER A 398 12.72 -20.08 15.60
N ILE A 399 13.65 -19.74 14.69
CA ILE A 399 13.69 -20.14 13.25
C ILE A 399 12.63 -19.54 12.30
N THR A 400 12.87 -18.28 11.90
CA THR A 400 12.98 -17.82 10.49
C THR A 400 13.84 -16.54 10.51
N LYS A 401 15.13 -16.74 10.80
CA LYS A 401 16.02 -15.77 11.46
C LYS A 401 16.82 -14.81 10.56
N ALA A 402 16.62 -14.77 9.24
CA ALA A 402 17.47 -13.94 8.37
C ALA A 402 16.83 -12.63 7.86
N ARG A 403 15.50 -12.57 7.66
CA ARG A 403 14.85 -11.37 7.08
C ARG A 403 14.15 -10.47 8.11
N SER A 404 13.76 -11.01 9.25
CA SER A 404 12.94 -10.29 10.25
C SER A 404 13.77 -9.70 11.40
N VAL A 405 15.00 -10.17 11.60
CA VAL A 405 15.84 -9.85 12.77
C VAL A 405 16.68 -8.57 12.55
N HIS A 406 16.81 -8.10 11.31
CA HIS A 406 17.67 -6.94 10.99
C HIS A 406 16.94 -5.59 10.94
N ARG A 407 15.63 -5.58 11.25
CA ARG A 407 14.88 -4.35 11.60
C ARG A 407 14.82 -4.10 13.12
N LEU A 408 15.43 -4.98 13.93
CA LEU A 408 15.38 -4.96 15.40
C LEU A 408 16.18 -3.83 16.07
N PHE A 409 16.90 -3.02 15.29
CA PHE A 409 17.59 -1.82 15.77
C PHE A 409 17.25 -0.54 15.01
N ALA A 410 16.01 -0.45 14.51
CA ALA A 410 15.39 0.84 14.22
C ALA A 410 14.47 1.35 15.37
N PRO A 411 14.77 1.21 16.67
CA PRO A 411 14.12 2.06 17.64
C PRO A 411 14.71 3.47 17.45
N LEU A 412 13.83 4.44 17.23
CA LEU A 412 13.93 5.84 17.69
C LEU A 412 14.24 6.98 16.72
N LEU A 413 14.56 6.78 15.44
CA LEU A 413 14.97 7.92 14.60
C LEU A 413 14.35 7.86 13.21
N THR A 414 13.12 8.33 13.05
CA THR A 414 12.84 9.11 11.84
C THR A 414 13.14 10.53 12.23
N LEU A 415 14.32 11.00 11.82
CA LEU A 415 14.66 12.40 11.89
C LEU A 415 13.66 13.16 11.00
N LYS A 416 13.29 14.39 11.36
CA LYS A 416 12.50 15.23 10.45
C LYS A 416 13.30 15.40 9.15
N ASP A 417 12.63 15.70 8.04
CA ASP A 417 13.38 16.04 6.81
C ASP A 417 14.30 17.23 7.11
N HIS A 418 15.59 16.96 7.18
CA HIS A 418 16.64 17.90 7.55
C HIS A 418 17.48 18.31 6.34
N GLY A 419 17.04 17.99 5.11
CA GLY A 419 17.71 18.43 3.89
C GLY A 419 19.05 17.73 3.63
N PHE A 420 19.21 16.47 4.05
CA PHE A 420 20.32 15.63 3.63
C PHE A 420 19.88 14.18 3.43
N ALA A 421 20.35 13.57 2.34
CA ALA A 421 20.15 12.17 2.00
C ALA A 421 21.29 11.25 2.50
N ALA A 422 21.12 9.93 2.35
CA ALA A 422 22.03 8.91 2.88
C ALA A 422 23.46 9.01 2.33
N GLU A 423 23.61 9.40 1.08
CA GLU A 423 24.89 9.62 0.39
C GLU A 423 25.74 10.72 1.04
N HIS A 424 25.13 11.63 1.81
CA HIS A 424 25.82 12.71 2.51
C HIS A 424 26.40 12.30 3.88
N ILE A 425 26.20 11.04 4.28
CA ILE A 425 26.72 10.51 5.54
C ILE A 425 28.04 9.77 5.26
N PRO A 426 29.18 10.20 5.84
CA PRO A 426 30.44 9.50 5.69
C PRO A 426 30.42 8.17 6.46
N GLN A 427 31.17 7.17 5.96
CA GLN A 427 31.31 5.87 6.62
C GLN A 427 32.02 5.97 7.98
N PHE A 428 32.92 6.95 8.13
CA PHE A 428 33.61 7.26 9.36
C PHE A 428 33.39 8.73 9.70
N LEU A 429 32.61 8.99 10.76
CA LEU A 429 32.23 10.37 11.10
C LEU A 429 33.44 11.21 11.53
N PRO A 430 33.51 12.48 11.09
CA PRO A 430 34.48 13.44 11.59
C PRO A 430 34.39 13.61 13.12
N GLU A 431 35.51 13.93 13.75
CA GLU A 431 35.56 14.07 15.21
C GLU A 431 34.64 15.20 15.72
N SER A 432 34.52 16.28 14.94
CA SER A 432 33.59 17.37 15.22
C SER A 432 32.12 16.91 15.24
N TRP A 433 31.75 15.97 14.37
CA TRP A 433 30.38 15.42 14.33
C TRP A 433 30.17 14.45 15.49
N LEU A 434 31.16 13.62 15.80
CA LEU A 434 31.08 12.71 16.94
C LEU A 434 30.96 13.47 18.27
N ALA A 435 31.66 14.60 18.41
CA ALA A 435 31.58 15.45 19.60
C ALA A 435 30.15 15.95 19.85
N VAL A 436 29.41 16.37 18.81
CA VAL A 436 28.00 16.79 18.92
C VAL A 436 27.11 15.67 19.50
N PHE A 437 27.35 14.43 19.10
CA PHE A 437 26.64 13.28 19.66
C PHE A 437 27.07 12.99 21.10
N SER A 438 28.37 13.00 21.37
CA SER A 438 28.94 12.68 22.69
C SER A 438 28.64 13.71 23.78
N ASP A 439 28.54 15.01 23.45
CA ASP A 439 28.19 16.08 24.40
C ASP A 439 26.80 15.90 25.04
N SER A 440 25.98 15.03 24.45
CA SER A 440 24.67 14.65 24.96
C SER A 440 24.71 13.66 26.12
N PHE A 441 25.89 13.12 26.43
CA PHE A 441 26.11 12.11 27.46
C PHE A 441 27.18 12.59 28.45
N ASP A 442 27.14 12.11 29.70
CA ASP A 442 28.19 12.42 30.67
C ASP A 442 29.58 12.09 30.11
N ARG A 443 30.59 12.89 30.51
CA ARG A 443 31.99 12.94 30.03
C ARG A 443 32.77 11.59 30.03
N ARG A 444 32.12 10.48 30.37
CA ARG A 444 32.65 9.11 30.38
C ARG A 444 32.17 8.25 29.20
N THR A 445 31.56 8.82 28.16
CA THR A 445 31.31 8.03 26.93
C THR A 445 32.65 7.74 26.26
N PRO A 446 33.11 6.48 26.17
CA PRO A 446 34.28 6.18 25.38
C PRO A 446 33.90 6.49 23.93
N ARG A 447 34.74 7.28 23.22
CA ARG A 447 34.71 7.41 21.75
C ARG A 447 35.12 6.09 21.09
N SER A 448 34.39 5.02 21.42
CA SER A 448 34.72 3.66 21.03
C SER A 448 34.64 3.56 19.51
N ARG A 449 35.59 2.87 18.90
CA ARG A 449 35.56 2.60 17.45
C ARG A 449 34.27 1.93 17.01
N LEU A 450 33.64 1.16 17.90
CA LEU A 450 32.33 0.56 17.67
C LEU A 450 31.22 1.62 17.51
N LEU A 451 31.20 2.65 18.36
CA LEU A 451 30.25 3.76 18.24
C LEU A 451 30.45 4.51 16.93
N ARG A 452 31.70 4.83 16.55
CA ARG A 452 32.01 5.52 15.28
C ARG A 452 31.56 4.74 14.03
N ARG A 453 31.47 3.41 14.12
CA ARG A 453 31.00 2.54 13.02
C ARG A 453 29.48 2.36 13.01
N MET A 454 28.86 2.31 14.19
CA MET A 454 27.41 2.12 14.31
C MET A 454 26.63 3.41 14.02
N LEU A 455 27.18 4.56 14.39
CA LEU A 455 26.47 5.84 14.31
C LEU A 455 26.12 6.24 12.86
N PRO A 456 27.02 6.14 11.85
CA PRO A 456 26.68 6.29 10.44
C PRO A 456 25.55 5.37 9.95
N ILE A 457 25.59 4.09 10.35
CA ILE A 457 24.59 3.09 9.96
C ILE A 457 23.22 3.55 10.48
N HIS A 458 23.13 3.96 11.75
CA HIS A 458 21.89 4.46 12.33
C HIS A 458 21.43 5.79 11.72
N LEU A 459 22.33 6.70 11.35
CA LEU A 459 21.99 7.92 10.63
C LEU A 459 21.37 7.60 9.26
N ILE A 460 21.91 6.63 8.52
CA ILE A 460 21.35 6.20 7.23
C ILE A 460 19.99 5.55 7.43
N GLN A 461 19.85 4.65 8.41
CA GLN A 461 18.55 4.07 8.75
C GLN A 461 17.52 5.13 9.15
N ALA A 462 17.98 6.29 9.65
CA ALA A 462 17.11 7.37 10.07
C ALA A 462 16.64 8.30 8.94
N VAL A 463 17.39 8.35 7.84
CA VAL A 463 17.08 9.19 6.66
C VAL A 463 16.72 8.38 5.41
N SER A 464 16.74 7.05 5.48
CA SER A 464 16.44 6.15 4.36
C SER A 464 15.65 4.93 4.81
N ASN A 465 15.07 4.20 3.86
CA ASN A 465 14.32 2.96 4.12
C ASN A 465 15.20 1.70 4.26
N LEU A 466 16.53 1.87 4.36
CA LEU A 466 17.47 0.74 4.44
C LEU A 466 17.42 0.09 5.82
N ASN A 467 17.41 -1.24 5.86
CA ASN A 467 17.63 -1.98 7.10
C ASN A 467 19.10 -1.92 7.54
N LEU A 468 19.43 -2.41 8.74
CA LEU A 468 20.79 -2.27 9.28
C LEU A 468 21.86 -2.90 8.39
N LEU A 469 21.56 -4.04 7.75
CA LEU A 469 22.48 -4.70 6.82
C LEU A 469 22.62 -3.92 5.52
N GLU A 470 21.51 -3.47 4.96
CA GLU A 470 21.49 -2.65 3.74
C GLU A 470 22.21 -1.31 3.96
N ALA A 471 22.06 -0.69 5.13
CA ALA A 471 22.76 0.54 5.50
C ALA A 471 24.26 0.30 5.72
N ALA A 472 24.63 -0.82 6.34
CA ALA A 472 26.04 -1.23 6.46
C ALA A 472 26.66 -1.52 5.08
N GLU A 473 25.94 -2.20 4.20
CA GLU A 473 26.35 -2.48 2.82
C GLU A 473 26.48 -1.20 2.00
N PHE A 474 25.51 -0.28 2.09
CA PHE A 474 25.56 1.05 1.46
C PHE A 474 26.80 1.85 1.89
N LEU A 475 27.19 1.74 3.16
CA LEU A 475 28.41 2.34 3.67
C LEU A 475 29.68 1.56 3.33
N GLY A 476 29.59 0.34 2.84
CA GLY A 476 30.74 -0.56 2.65
C GLY A 476 31.38 -1.02 3.97
N VAL A 477 30.61 -1.10 5.06
CA VAL A 477 31.07 -1.57 6.37
C VAL A 477 30.91 -3.10 6.46
N PRO A 478 32.00 -3.87 6.64
CA PRO A 478 31.89 -5.32 6.74
C PRO A 478 31.22 -5.74 8.06
N LEU A 479 30.24 -6.64 7.97
CA LEU A 479 29.46 -7.16 9.09
C LEU A 479 30.27 -8.09 10.01
N SER A 480 31.25 -8.79 9.43
CA SER A 480 32.26 -9.55 10.13
C SER A 480 33.64 -9.05 9.72
N TRP A 481 34.32 -8.37 10.63
CA TRP A 481 35.74 -8.08 10.48
C TRP A 481 36.47 -9.39 10.76
N SER A 482 37.15 -9.95 9.76
CA SER A 482 37.88 -11.23 9.85
C SER A 482 39.09 -11.21 10.79
N THR A 483 39.30 -10.10 11.52
CA THR A 483 40.42 -9.91 12.44
C THR A 483 40.06 -10.40 13.84
N GLY A 484 40.82 -11.38 14.34
CA GLY A 484 40.78 -11.77 15.75
C GLY A 484 40.90 -10.56 16.68
N ARG A 485 40.14 -10.60 17.78
CA ARG A 485 40.06 -9.59 18.86
C ARG A 485 39.38 -8.24 18.57
N ARG A 486 38.66 -8.05 17.46
CA ARG A 486 37.75 -6.87 17.34
C ARG A 486 36.33 -7.23 17.77
N PRO A 487 35.60 -6.33 18.47
CA PRO A 487 34.20 -6.59 18.80
C PRO A 487 33.43 -6.76 17.50
N ARG A 488 32.81 -7.94 17.33
CA ARG A 488 31.84 -8.16 16.25
C ARG A 488 30.77 -7.08 16.38
N LEU A 489 30.32 -6.54 15.26
CA LEU A 489 29.10 -5.73 15.22
C LEU A 489 27.96 -6.61 15.72
N ASN A 490 27.65 -6.51 17.01
CA ASN A 490 26.57 -7.27 17.60
C ASN A 490 25.26 -6.61 17.18
N THR A 491 24.75 -7.03 16.03
CA THR A 491 23.46 -6.59 15.49
C THR A 491 22.27 -6.96 16.37
N ARG A 492 22.49 -7.70 17.48
CA ARG A 492 21.47 -8.04 18.47
C ARG A 492 21.45 -7.10 19.68
N GLN A 493 22.48 -6.30 19.89
CA GLN A 493 22.62 -5.41 21.05
C GLN A 493 23.56 -4.24 20.71
N PRO A 494 23.06 -3.06 20.30
CA PRO A 494 23.87 -1.88 20.09
C PRO A 494 24.41 -1.39 21.45
N PRO A 495 25.51 -0.61 21.44
CA PRO A 495 26.01 0.07 22.63
C PRO A 495 24.89 0.76 23.42
N ASP A 496 24.96 0.77 24.74
CA ASP A 496 23.93 1.37 25.60
C ASP A 496 23.68 2.85 25.29
N HIS A 497 24.71 3.56 24.80
CA HIS A 497 24.64 4.95 24.36
C HIS A 497 23.78 5.18 23.11
N LEU A 498 23.40 4.12 22.39
CA LEU A 498 22.48 4.17 21.24
C LEU A 498 21.07 3.71 21.61
N ARG A 499 20.74 3.67 22.92
CA ARG A 499 19.45 3.24 23.44
C ARG A 499 18.79 4.35 24.27
N GLY A 500 17.46 4.39 24.26
CA GLY A 500 16.66 5.28 25.09
C GLY A 500 16.47 6.70 24.52
N GLN A 501 15.73 7.54 25.25
CA GLN A 501 15.35 8.89 24.80
C GLN A 501 16.56 9.82 24.64
N GLY A 502 17.56 9.76 25.53
CA GLY A 502 18.77 10.59 25.42
C GLY A 502 19.56 10.36 24.12
N ALA A 503 19.60 9.12 23.62
CA ALA A 503 20.23 8.79 22.34
C ALA A 503 19.48 9.38 21.14
N ARG A 504 18.14 9.46 21.22
CA ARG A 504 17.32 10.08 20.19
C ARG A 504 17.61 11.58 20.06
N ASP A 505 17.62 12.28 21.19
CA ASP A 505 17.87 13.73 21.21
C ASP A 505 19.31 14.06 20.77
N ALA A 506 20.26 13.17 21.07
CA ALA A 506 21.64 13.28 20.59
C ALA A 506 21.73 13.11 19.07
N LEU A 507 21.01 12.13 18.51
CA LEU A 507 20.97 11.87 17.07
C LEU A 507 20.20 12.95 16.28
N GLU A 508 19.13 13.52 16.85
CA GLU A 508 18.44 14.68 16.28
C GLU A 508 19.36 15.91 16.23
N ARG A 509 20.08 16.20 17.32
CA ARG A 509 21.09 17.28 17.33
C ARG A 509 22.19 17.06 16.31
N LEU A 510 22.70 15.83 16.21
CA LEU A 510 23.69 15.47 15.20
C LEU A 510 23.13 15.67 13.78
N ALA A 511 21.89 15.25 13.52
CA ALA A 511 21.28 15.41 12.21
C ALA A 511 21.09 16.89 11.83
N GLN A 512 20.65 17.73 12.78
CA GLN A 512 20.58 19.18 12.58
C GLN A 512 21.96 19.80 12.35
N HIS A 513 23.01 19.28 12.98
CA HIS A 513 24.38 19.69 12.70
C HIS A 513 24.78 19.33 11.28
N ILE A 514 24.56 18.07 10.86
CA ILE A 514 24.86 17.58 9.50
C ILE A 514 24.10 18.40 8.47
N ALA A 515 22.82 18.71 8.71
CA ALA A 515 21.97 19.54 7.86
C ALA A 515 22.64 20.85 7.44
N ARG A 516 23.37 21.50 8.34
CA ARG A 516 24.05 22.79 8.12
C ARG A 516 25.43 22.68 7.47
N GLN A 517 25.98 21.47 7.34
CA GLN A 517 27.28 21.24 6.71
C GLN A 517 27.18 21.19 5.19
N ARG A 518 28.30 21.50 4.53
CA ARG A 518 28.46 21.29 3.09
C ARG A 518 28.20 19.81 2.75
N LYS A 519 27.39 19.58 1.72
CA LYS A 519 27.01 18.25 1.26
C LYS A 519 28.04 17.70 0.29
N PHE A 520 28.47 16.46 0.53
CA PHE A 520 29.31 15.70 -0.37
C PHE A 520 28.66 14.34 -0.60
N ASP A 521 28.68 13.84 -1.83
CA ASP A 521 28.28 12.45 -2.11
C ASP A 521 29.44 11.52 -1.75
N TYR A 522 29.44 11.02 -0.51
CA TYR A 522 30.46 10.09 -0.04
C TYR A 522 30.32 8.71 -0.69
N GLN A 523 29.13 8.33 -1.16
CA GLN A 523 28.91 7.06 -1.83
C GLN A 523 29.56 7.07 -3.22
N ALA A 524 29.29 8.10 -4.03
CA ALA A 524 29.88 8.27 -5.35
C ALA A 524 31.41 8.29 -5.26
N ARG A 525 31.98 9.00 -4.27
CA ARG A 525 33.43 9.03 -4.05
C ARG A 525 34.02 7.66 -3.74
N ARG A 526 33.36 6.85 -2.88
CA ARG A 526 33.81 5.48 -2.60
C ARG A 526 33.76 4.62 -3.87
N THR A 527 32.72 4.74 -4.67
CA THR A 527 32.55 3.99 -5.92
C THR A 527 33.64 4.35 -6.93
N LEU A 528 33.87 5.66 -7.15
CA LEU A 528 34.91 6.16 -8.06
C LEU A 528 36.33 5.75 -7.63
N LEU A 529 36.59 5.68 -6.33
CA LEU A 529 37.89 5.38 -5.76
C LEU A 529 38.06 3.92 -5.32
N THR A 530 37.27 3.00 -5.89
CA THR A 530 37.39 1.55 -5.61
C THR A 530 38.74 0.96 -6.02
N GLY A 531 39.39 1.50 -7.06
CA GLY A 531 40.73 1.12 -7.52
C GLY A 531 41.87 2.03 -7.04
N TRP A 532 41.61 2.92 -6.08
CA TRP A 532 42.56 3.96 -5.69
C TRP A 532 43.86 3.40 -5.12
N HIS A 533 44.97 3.92 -5.62
CA HIS A 533 46.30 3.80 -5.01
C HIS A 533 47.10 5.07 -5.32
N LEU A 534 47.94 5.49 -4.38
CA LEU A 534 48.88 6.59 -4.60
C LEU A 534 50.02 6.09 -5.49
N ASP A 535 50.11 6.65 -6.69
CA ASP A 535 51.11 6.27 -7.67
C ASP A 535 52.53 6.68 -7.25
N ASP A 536 53.52 5.98 -7.79
CA ASP A 536 54.93 6.14 -7.46
C ASP A 536 55.47 7.53 -7.83
N GLN A 537 54.97 8.13 -8.91
CA GLN A 537 55.41 9.43 -9.39
C GLN A 537 54.95 10.55 -8.45
N THR A 538 53.68 10.55 -8.07
CA THR A 538 53.08 11.48 -7.11
C THR A 538 53.73 11.31 -5.73
N TRP A 539 53.91 10.08 -5.26
CA TRP A 539 54.59 9.81 -3.99
C TRP A 539 56.03 10.31 -3.96
N ASN A 540 56.80 10.04 -5.02
CA ASN A 540 58.17 10.51 -5.13
C ASN A 540 58.25 12.04 -5.21
N ARG A 541 57.28 12.69 -5.86
CA ARG A 541 57.18 14.14 -5.90
C ARG A 541 56.96 14.73 -4.50
N ILE A 542 56.00 14.20 -3.73
CA ILE A 542 55.74 14.62 -2.35
C ILE A 542 57.00 14.43 -1.49
N CYS A 543 57.62 13.25 -1.54
CA CYS A 543 58.85 12.97 -0.79
C CYS A 543 60.01 13.92 -1.15
N ARG A 544 60.15 14.30 -2.43
CA ARG A 544 61.22 15.22 -2.90
C ARG A 544 60.98 16.66 -2.49
N GLN A 545 59.72 17.11 -2.46
CA GLN A 545 59.34 18.48 -2.11
C GLN A 545 59.54 18.73 -0.60
N HIS A 546 59.34 17.70 0.23
CA HIS A 546 59.43 17.80 1.69
C HIS A 546 60.73 17.19 2.25
N ARG A 547 61.86 17.46 1.58
CA ARG A 547 63.23 16.91 1.84
C ARG A 547 63.80 17.09 3.26
N ARG A 548 63.13 17.81 4.17
CA ARG A 548 63.58 18.03 5.56
C ARG A 548 63.20 16.88 6.51
N LEU A 549 63.05 15.65 6.00
CA LEU A 549 62.78 14.48 6.83
C LEU A 549 64.04 14.17 7.67
N THR A 550 64.08 14.65 8.92
CA THR A 550 65.03 14.15 9.91
C THR A 550 64.61 12.71 10.27
N GLY A 551 65.11 11.73 9.54
CA GLY A 551 64.77 10.32 9.77
C GLY A 551 65.00 9.40 8.56
N PRO A 552 64.71 8.08 8.71
CA PRO A 552 64.83 7.12 7.62
C PRO A 552 63.87 7.46 6.47
N ARG A 553 64.32 7.20 5.23
CA ARG A 553 63.54 7.50 4.01
C ARG A 553 62.19 6.76 4.03
N PRO A 554 61.09 7.41 3.60
CA PRO A 554 59.78 6.76 3.51
C PRO A 554 59.83 5.52 2.62
N GLY A 555 59.47 4.36 3.19
CA GLY A 555 59.48 3.07 2.49
C GLY A 555 58.14 2.72 1.84
N ALA A 556 58.04 1.51 1.29
CA ALA A 556 56.81 1.00 0.66
C ALA A 556 55.60 1.02 1.64
N LEU A 557 55.80 0.63 2.90
CA LEU A 557 54.77 0.69 3.94
C LEU A 557 54.27 2.12 4.19
N THR A 558 55.17 3.11 4.17
CA THR A 558 54.80 4.52 4.35
C THR A 558 53.94 5.01 3.19
N ARG A 559 54.24 4.58 1.96
CA ARG A 559 53.42 4.88 0.77
C ARG A 559 52.04 4.22 0.85
N GLU A 560 51.95 2.96 1.28
CA GLU A 560 50.66 2.28 1.47
C GLU A 560 49.80 3.03 2.49
N CYS A 561 50.39 3.44 3.62
CA CYS A 561 49.71 4.24 4.64
C CYS A 561 49.31 5.61 4.10
N ALA A 562 50.18 6.29 3.36
CA ALA A 562 49.85 7.56 2.70
C ALA A 562 48.67 7.43 1.73
N SER A 563 48.67 6.37 0.92
CA SER A 563 47.57 6.05 0.00
C SER A 563 46.26 5.82 0.74
N ALA A 564 46.29 5.05 1.83
CA ALA A 564 45.11 4.77 2.65
C ALA A 564 44.59 6.02 3.37
N LEU A 565 45.48 6.90 3.84
CA LEU A 565 45.12 8.15 4.48
C LEU A 565 44.40 9.09 3.50
N VAL A 566 44.98 9.33 2.31
CA VAL A 566 44.37 10.20 1.28
C VAL A 566 43.00 9.66 0.90
N TRP A 567 42.89 8.36 0.64
CA TRP A 567 41.61 7.72 0.34
C TRP A 567 40.58 7.95 1.45
N SER A 568 40.97 7.73 2.71
CA SER A 568 40.12 7.93 3.89
C SER A 568 39.60 9.36 4.00
N ARG A 569 40.46 10.37 3.79
CA ARG A 569 40.09 11.79 3.82
C ARG A 569 39.12 12.16 2.70
N VAL A 570 39.33 11.66 1.48
CA VAL A 570 38.47 11.97 0.32
C VAL A 570 37.09 11.31 0.45
N THR A 571 37.05 10.04 0.84
CA THR A 571 35.84 9.21 0.87
C THR A 571 35.06 9.26 2.18
N GLY A 572 35.65 9.84 3.24
CA GLY A 572 35.06 9.82 4.57
C GLY A 572 34.96 8.41 5.15
N SER A 573 35.94 7.55 4.86
CA SER A 573 35.95 6.12 5.25
C SER A 573 37.07 5.77 6.22
N GLU A 574 36.95 4.64 6.92
CA GLU A 574 38.03 4.16 7.80
C GLU A 574 39.22 3.70 6.94
N TYR A 575 40.43 4.20 7.20
CA TYR A 575 41.63 3.89 6.40
C TYR A 575 41.93 2.39 6.29
N SER A 576 41.47 1.55 7.22
CA SER A 576 41.62 0.10 7.16
C SER A 576 40.85 -0.56 6.01
N LEU A 577 39.87 0.15 5.44
CA LEU A 577 39.03 -0.30 4.33
C LEU A 577 39.54 0.22 2.97
N ALA A 578 40.67 0.94 2.96
CA ALA A 578 41.23 1.47 1.72
C ALA A 578 41.59 0.34 0.73
N PRO A 579 41.42 0.54 -0.59
CA PRO A 579 41.69 -0.47 -1.62
C PRO A 579 43.10 -1.07 -1.55
N ILE A 580 44.11 -0.29 -1.17
CA ILE A 580 45.51 -0.75 -0.99
C ILE A 580 45.66 -1.91 0.00
N PHE A 581 44.65 -2.11 0.85
CA PHE A 581 44.59 -3.16 1.87
C PHE A 581 43.60 -4.29 1.53
N GLN A 582 42.89 -4.18 0.42
CA GLN A 582 41.85 -5.12 0.00
C GLN A 582 42.23 -5.81 -1.33
N PRO A 583 41.74 -7.02 -1.61
CA PRO A 583 41.84 -7.61 -2.94
C PRO A 583 41.11 -6.74 -3.99
N PRO A 584 41.61 -6.68 -5.24
CA PRO A 584 42.75 -7.43 -5.78
C PRO A 584 44.12 -6.77 -5.56
N ILE A 585 44.19 -5.54 -5.03
CA ILE A 585 45.44 -4.78 -4.89
C ILE A 585 46.36 -5.41 -3.83
N SER A 586 45.77 -5.86 -2.72
CA SER A 586 46.46 -6.61 -1.68
C SER A 586 46.19 -8.12 -1.80
N PRO A 587 47.14 -9.00 -1.44
CA PRO A 587 46.90 -10.43 -1.37
C PRO A 587 45.69 -10.80 -0.50
N LEU A 588 44.91 -11.79 -0.94
CA LEU A 588 43.70 -12.30 -0.25
C LEU A 588 43.94 -12.69 1.22
N ASN A 589 45.17 -13.08 1.58
CA ASN A 589 45.51 -13.55 2.92
C ASN A 589 46.12 -12.46 3.84
N ARG A 590 46.21 -11.20 3.39
CA ARG A 590 46.77 -10.12 4.22
C ARG A 590 45.81 -9.80 5.37
N GLN A 591 46.24 -10.05 6.60
CA GLN A 591 45.47 -9.68 7.80
C GLN A 591 45.93 -8.33 8.37
N LEU A 592 44.98 -7.45 8.69
CA LEU A 592 45.21 -6.13 9.28
C LEU A 592 44.54 -6.02 10.64
N ASP A 593 45.27 -6.37 11.70
CA ASP A 593 44.82 -6.12 13.08
C ASP A 593 45.37 -4.79 13.61
N ALA A 594 45.01 -4.43 14.85
CA ALA A 594 45.48 -3.20 15.48
C ALA A 594 47.00 -3.19 15.75
N ALA A 595 47.64 -4.37 15.83
CA ALA A 595 49.07 -4.51 16.07
C ALA A 595 49.90 -4.49 14.77
N SER A 596 49.26 -4.63 13.61
CA SER A 596 49.93 -4.62 12.31
C SER A 596 50.71 -3.30 12.11
N PRO A 597 51.91 -3.36 11.50
CA PRO A 597 52.75 -2.18 11.31
C PRO A 597 52.03 -1.03 10.58
N ALA A 598 51.20 -1.34 9.60
CA ALA A 598 50.40 -0.36 8.86
C ALA A 598 49.38 0.37 9.76
N MET A 599 48.65 -0.37 10.60
CA MET A 599 47.63 0.22 11.47
C MET A 599 48.25 1.03 12.61
N MET A 600 49.37 0.57 13.16
CA MET A 600 50.16 1.33 14.14
C MET A 600 50.68 2.63 13.55
N PHE A 601 51.20 2.57 12.32
CA PHE A 601 51.74 3.74 11.62
C PHE A 601 50.65 4.78 11.30
N LEU A 602 49.50 4.33 10.76
CA LEU A 602 48.33 5.19 10.52
C LEU A 602 47.73 5.76 11.80
N TRP A 603 47.72 4.98 12.90
CA TRP A 603 47.25 5.48 14.18
C TRP A 603 48.15 6.60 14.72
N ARG A 604 49.49 6.46 14.59
CA ARG A 604 50.43 7.53 14.94
C ARG A 604 50.22 8.79 14.11
N TRP A 605 49.91 8.66 12.82
CA TRP A 605 49.63 9.81 11.95
C TRP A 605 48.38 10.60 12.36
N ASP A 606 47.41 9.94 13.00
CA ASP A 606 46.11 10.54 13.33
C ASP A 606 46.00 10.94 14.82
N HIS A 607 46.87 10.44 15.71
CA HIS A 607 46.75 10.61 17.17
C HIS A 607 48.05 10.99 17.91
N GLU A 608 49.24 10.72 17.35
CA GLU A 608 50.53 11.06 17.97
C GLU A 608 51.29 12.07 17.09
N ASN A 609 52.41 12.63 17.57
CA ASN A 609 53.28 13.45 16.72
C ASN A 609 53.68 12.64 15.47
N PRO A 610 53.20 13.01 14.27
CA PRO A 610 53.39 12.18 13.09
C PRO A 610 54.89 12.11 12.77
N PRO A 611 55.44 10.95 12.42
CA PRO A 611 56.86 10.80 12.10
C PRO A 611 57.30 11.65 10.90
N PHE A 612 56.37 12.21 10.10
CA PHE A 612 56.62 13.09 8.96
C PHE A 612 55.53 14.17 8.83
N PRO A 613 55.55 15.25 9.63
CA PRO A 613 54.50 16.27 9.64
C PRO A 613 54.36 16.99 8.28
N ASP A 614 55.49 17.36 7.66
CA ASP A 614 55.48 18.04 6.36
C ASP A 614 54.86 17.18 5.23
N VAL A 615 55.03 15.86 5.31
CA VAL A 615 54.44 14.92 4.35
C VAL A 615 52.94 14.77 4.62
N LEU A 616 52.52 14.78 5.87
CA LEU A 616 51.11 14.74 6.23
C LEU A 616 50.37 15.97 5.69
N GLU A 617 50.91 17.17 5.86
CA GLU A 617 50.34 18.42 5.33
C GLU A 617 50.20 18.36 3.80
N ALA A 618 51.20 17.84 3.10
CA ALA A 618 51.14 17.66 1.65
C ALA A 618 50.06 16.64 1.21
N LEU A 619 49.87 15.57 1.98
CA LEU A 619 48.83 14.57 1.73
C LEU A 619 47.42 15.11 2.02
N GLU A 620 47.27 15.96 3.04
CA GLU A 620 46.01 16.66 3.33
C GLU A 620 45.67 17.66 2.22
N ALA A 621 46.65 18.42 1.75
CA ALA A 621 46.49 19.31 0.59
C ALA A 621 46.09 18.53 -0.68
N LEU A 622 46.70 17.36 -0.92
CA LEU A 622 46.32 16.49 -2.02
C LEU A 622 44.88 15.98 -1.89
N ALA A 623 44.46 15.56 -0.68
CA ALA A 623 43.09 15.13 -0.44
C ALA A 623 42.08 16.26 -0.69
N LEU A 624 42.38 17.49 -0.26
CA LEU A 624 41.54 18.66 -0.51
C LEU A 624 41.42 18.96 -2.00
N GLN A 625 42.52 18.90 -2.76
CA GLN A 625 42.50 19.07 -4.22
C GLN A 625 41.58 18.04 -4.90
N ILE A 626 41.60 16.78 -4.46
CA ILE A 626 40.71 15.73 -5.00
C ILE A 626 39.25 15.99 -4.60
N ILE A 627 38.99 16.50 -3.40
CA ILE A 627 37.65 16.84 -2.91
C ILE A 627 37.03 18.01 -3.71
N GLU A 628 37.85 18.97 -4.10
CA GLU A 628 37.45 20.20 -4.80
C GLU A 628 37.44 20.07 -6.33
N ALA A 629 38.11 19.07 -6.89
CA ALA A 629 38.10 18.81 -8.32
C ALA A 629 36.65 18.58 -8.80
N PRO A 630 36.18 19.30 -9.85
CA PRO A 630 34.88 19.04 -10.44
C PRO A 630 34.89 17.60 -10.99
N THR A 631 34.04 16.75 -10.44
CA THR A 631 33.82 15.38 -10.91
C THR A 631 33.36 15.42 -12.36
N HIS A 632 34.29 15.23 -13.30
CA HIS A 632 33.94 14.93 -14.69
C HIS A 632 33.23 13.56 -14.70
N ALA A 633 31.97 13.56 -15.11
CA ALA A 633 31.19 12.37 -15.43
C ALA A 633 31.94 11.51 -16.47
N PRO A 634 31.89 10.18 -16.34
CA PRO A 634 30.69 9.44 -16.72
C PRO A 634 29.97 8.72 -15.57
#